data_AF-A0A6A2FM57-F1
#
_entry.id   AF-A0A6A2FM57-F1
#
_cell.length_a   1.000
_cell.length_b   1.000
_cell.length_c   1.000
_cell.angle_alpha   90.00
_cell.angle_beta   90.00
_cell.angle_gamma   90.00
#
_symmetry.space_group_name_H-M   'P 1'
#
loop_
_entity.id
_entity.type
_entity.pdbx_description
1 polymer ?
#
loop_
_entity_poly.entity_id
_entity_poly.type
_entity_poly.pdbx_seq_one_letter_code
_entity_poly.pdbx_strand_id
1 'polypeptide(L)'
;MSLNPACAGLLEELNSTYITDISGLPPYKESDLRPEIEQTISDHLQGWVDIVGFQNLANISGTFYICGDPAANAVVRGNARIWLQPPGINTELTRSISVKQVGANIIATLHAVLTWDTVSCDYKGCWISGSFTETHDWTDTEISPPQFIFPGPQNMIIEQYLGFAPVSLIHFPGLNDSIIFFNITTQRGSVEHLMNIGKVEQTGKGIPYMNVTPFSVWRKTGKGIYHQGDDPIMDNDTIISVFFWTPFGRAPDYDFSEYAVYHQNKHTSINPAIGFIIYVVLIFLIGIYIMYRSSRFR
;
A
#
# COMPACT_ATOMS: atom_id res chain seq x y z
N MET A 1 8.16 -27.52 19.45
CA MET A 1 7.38 -26.34 19.86
C MET A 1 8.13 -25.64 20.97
N SER A 2 8.61 -24.43 20.70
CA SER A 2 9.13 -23.45 21.67
C SER A 2 9.49 -22.20 20.85
N LEU A 3 8.49 -21.35 20.60
CA LEU A 3 8.73 -19.99 20.11
C LEU A 3 9.40 -19.21 21.23
N ASN A 4 10.55 -18.63 20.93
CA ASN A 4 11.30 -17.80 21.87
C ASN A 4 10.48 -16.52 22.17
N PRO A 5 10.10 -16.24 23.42
CA PRO A 5 9.11 -15.20 23.76
C PRO A 5 9.61 -13.76 23.55
N ALA A 6 10.90 -13.56 23.27
CA ALA A 6 11.46 -12.22 23.06
C ALA A 6 11.08 -11.57 21.71
N CYS A 7 10.63 -12.34 20.71
CA CYS A 7 10.16 -11.80 19.42
C CYS A 7 8.64 -11.61 19.35
N ALA A 8 7.88 -12.09 20.34
CA ALA A 8 6.41 -12.00 20.31
C ALA A 8 5.93 -10.56 20.53
N GLY A 9 6.55 -9.81 21.45
CA GLY A 9 6.15 -8.43 21.74
C GLY A 9 6.41 -7.44 20.60
N LEU A 10 7.51 -7.61 19.87
CA LEU A 10 7.86 -6.76 18.71
C LEU A 10 6.94 -7.03 17.51
N LEU A 11 6.46 -8.27 17.35
CA LEU A 11 5.48 -8.64 16.32
C LEU A 11 4.05 -8.24 16.67
N GLU A 12 3.68 -8.20 17.97
CA GLU A 12 2.38 -7.70 18.43
C GLU A 12 2.25 -6.18 18.29
N GLU A 13 3.31 -5.42 18.58
CA GLU A 13 3.35 -3.97 18.31
C GLU A 13 3.30 -3.66 16.80
N LEU A 14 4.00 -4.46 15.98
CA LEU A 14 3.93 -4.37 14.51
C LEU A 14 2.50 -4.58 13.98
N ASN A 15 1.75 -5.55 14.50
CA ASN A 15 0.40 -5.89 14.02
C ASN A 15 -0.67 -4.80 14.23
N SER A 16 -0.43 -3.80 15.08
CA SER A 16 -1.42 -2.74 15.36
C SER A 16 -1.31 -1.52 14.45
N THR A 17 -0.12 -1.27 13.90
CA THR A 17 0.23 -0.04 13.19
C THR A 17 0.74 -0.31 11.77
N TYR A 18 1.14 -1.54 11.48
CA TYR A 18 1.75 -1.91 10.22
C TYR A 18 0.94 -2.96 9.45
N ILE A 19 0.89 -2.78 8.14
CA ILE A 19 0.15 -3.60 7.18
C ILE A 19 1.03 -3.89 5.97
N THR A 20 0.76 -4.99 5.29
CA THR A 20 1.45 -5.36 4.02
C THR A 20 0.55 -5.20 2.80
N ASP A 21 -0.73 -4.84 2.99
CA ASP A 21 -1.71 -4.74 1.92
C ASP A 21 -2.74 -3.66 2.29
N ILE A 22 -3.17 -2.85 1.31
CA ILE A 22 -4.15 -1.77 1.51
C ILE A 22 -5.50 -2.27 2.04
N SER A 23 -5.87 -3.53 1.79
CA SER A 23 -7.07 -4.15 2.38
C SER A 23 -7.00 -4.29 3.90
N GLY A 24 -5.80 -4.17 4.48
CA GLY A 24 -5.58 -4.07 5.91
C GLY A 24 -5.82 -2.68 6.50
N LEU A 25 -6.10 -1.65 5.67
CA LEU A 25 -6.40 -0.31 6.18
C LEU A 25 -7.67 -0.35 7.04
N PRO A 26 -7.66 0.30 8.22
CA PRO A 26 -8.86 0.43 9.01
C PRO A 26 -9.88 1.30 8.24
N PRO A 27 -11.18 1.04 8.38
CA PRO A 27 -12.19 1.95 7.86
C PRO A 27 -12.02 3.32 8.53
N TYR A 28 -12.25 4.40 7.79
CA TYR A 28 -12.36 5.72 8.41
C TYR A 28 -13.57 5.74 9.36
N LYS A 29 -13.50 6.60 10.38
CA LYS A 29 -14.63 6.87 11.27
C LYS A 29 -15.21 8.23 10.91
N GLU A 30 -16.54 8.34 10.86
CA GLU A 30 -17.21 9.63 10.62
C GLU A 30 -16.77 10.72 11.60
N SER A 31 -16.47 10.35 12.85
CA SER A 31 -15.99 11.28 13.89
C SER A 31 -14.63 11.89 13.60
N ASP A 32 -13.82 11.23 12.78
CA ASP A 32 -12.43 11.60 12.54
C ASP A 32 -12.29 12.46 11.28
N LEU A 33 -13.33 12.47 10.43
CA LEU A 33 -13.38 13.26 9.20
C LEU A 33 -13.45 14.75 9.52
N ARG A 34 -12.66 15.54 8.77
CA ARG A 34 -12.59 16.99 8.92
C ARG A 34 -12.88 17.67 7.59
N PRO A 35 -14.16 17.71 7.16
CA PRO A 35 -14.50 18.37 5.92
C PRO A 35 -14.28 19.88 6.03
N GLU A 36 -13.88 20.49 4.92
CA GLU A 36 -13.79 21.95 4.80
C GLU A 36 -15.17 22.52 4.47
N ILE A 37 -15.80 23.16 5.46
CA ILE A 37 -17.19 23.61 5.35
C ILE A 37 -17.25 25.05 4.87
N GLU A 38 -17.42 25.23 3.57
CA GLU A 38 -17.72 26.53 2.95
C GLU A 38 -19.22 26.61 2.57
N GLN A 39 -20.02 27.14 3.50
CA GLN A 39 -21.46 27.27 3.26
C GLN A 39 -21.78 28.45 2.35
N THR A 40 -22.54 28.17 1.30
CA THR A 40 -23.10 29.21 0.41
C THR A 40 -24.62 29.14 0.41
N ILE A 41 -25.25 30.30 0.20
CA ILE A 41 -26.70 30.46 0.17
C ILE A 41 -27.14 30.62 -1.28
N SER A 42 -28.23 29.92 -1.64
CA SER A 42 -28.96 30.10 -2.89
C SER A 42 -30.44 30.17 -2.53
N ASP A 43 -31.05 31.35 -2.64
CA ASP A 43 -32.46 31.58 -2.33
C ASP A 43 -32.89 31.05 -0.95
N HIS A 44 -33.71 30.00 -0.90
CA HIS A 44 -34.19 29.41 0.36
C HIS A 44 -33.25 28.36 0.92
N LEU A 45 -32.23 27.98 0.16
CA LEU A 45 -31.30 26.92 0.48
C LEU A 45 -29.94 27.46 0.95
N GLN A 46 -29.29 26.71 1.83
CA GLN A 46 -27.88 26.85 2.17
C GLN A 46 -27.24 25.48 2.22
N GLY A 47 -26.06 25.35 1.62
CA GLY A 47 -25.39 24.07 1.56
C GLY A 47 -23.89 24.17 1.35
N TRP A 48 -23.26 23.00 1.38
CA TRP A 48 -21.84 22.79 1.13
C TRP A 48 -21.61 21.33 0.72
N VAL A 49 -20.54 21.08 -0.02
CA VAL A 49 -20.01 19.74 -0.31
C VAL A 49 -18.49 19.83 -0.29
N ASP A 50 -17.82 18.76 0.15
CA ASP A 50 -16.37 18.65 0.24
C ASP A 50 -15.95 17.21 -0.04
N ILE A 51 -14.92 17.05 -0.85
CA ILE A 51 -14.19 15.81 -1.05
C ILE A 51 -13.14 15.74 0.08
N VAL A 52 -13.43 14.89 1.05
CA VAL A 52 -12.62 14.70 2.26
C VAL A 52 -11.34 13.91 1.95
N GLY A 53 -11.32 13.15 0.86
CA GLY A 53 -10.15 12.45 0.35
C GLY A 53 -10.54 11.16 -0.39
N PHE A 54 -9.64 10.17 -0.39
CA PHE A 54 -9.83 8.93 -1.13
C PHE A 54 -9.51 7.71 -0.25
N GLN A 55 -10.35 6.67 -0.32
CA GLN A 55 -10.07 5.40 0.33
C GLN A 55 -8.98 4.62 -0.43
N ASN A 56 -8.43 3.59 0.20
CA ASN A 56 -7.51 2.64 -0.44
C ASN A 56 -6.24 3.32 -1.01
N LEU A 57 -5.75 4.36 -0.33
CA LEU A 57 -4.54 5.08 -0.70
C LEU A 57 -3.28 4.41 -0.16
N ALA A 58 -2.24 4.35 -1.00
CA ALA A 58 -0.89 4.06 -0.58
C ALA A 58 0.06 5.19 -0.98
N ASN A 59 0.80 5.76 -0.02
CA ASN A 59 1.89 6.67 -0.28
C ASN A 59 3.16 5.85 -0.55
N ILE A 60 3.63 5.90 -1.80
CA ILE A 60 4.84 5.21 -2.27
C ILE A 60 5.83 6.28 -2.72
N SER A 61 6.98 6.37 -2.05
CA SER A 61 8.04 7.35 -2.35
C SER A 61 7.53 8.80 -2.43
N GLY A 62 6.56 9.17 -1.58
CA GLY A 62 6.00 10.53 -1.50
C GLY A 62 4.81 10.79 -2.42
N THR A 63 4.36 9.80 -3.20
CA THR A 63 3.21 9.93 -4.10
C THR A 63 2.06 9.04 -3.64
N PHE A 64 0.87 9.63 -3.48
CA PHE A 64 -0.35 8.89 -3.15
C PHE A 64 -0.92 8.21 -4.39
N TYR A 65 -0.94 6.89 -4.39
CA TYR A 65 -1.56 6.07 -5.42
C TYR A 65 -2.86 5.45 -4.95
N ILE A 66 -3.73 5.16 -5.90
CA ILE A 66 -4.97 4.43 -5.69
C ILE A 66 -5.13 3.30 -6.71
N CYS A 67 -5.69 2.17 -6.31
CA CYS A 67 -6.05 1.11 -7.25
C CYS A 67 -7.54 1.18 -7.59
N GLY A 68 -7.86 1.15 -8.88
CA GLY A 68 -9.24 1.22 -9.39
C GLY A 68 -9.73 2.63 -9.72
N ASP A 69 -11.05 2.81 -9.77
CA ASP A 69 -11.70 4.08 -10.14
C ASP A 69 -11.59 5.10 -8.98
N PRO A 70 -10.92 6.25 -9.17
CA PRO A 70 -10.80 7.28 -8.14
C PRO A 70 -12.14 7.88 -7.73
N ALA A 71 -13.13 7.98 -8.64
CA ALA A 71 -14.44 8.50 -8.31
C ALA A 71 -15.21 7.56 -7.36
N ALA A 72 -15.07 6.24 -7.57
CA ALA A 72 -15.67 5.23 -6.70
C ALA A 72 -15.03 5.17 -5.29
N ASN A 73 -13.77 5.59 -5.16
CA ASN A 73 -13.06 5.61 -3.89
C ASN A 73 -13.07 7.00 -3.20
N ALA A 74 -13.67 8.02 -3.81
CA ALA A 74 -13.75 9.34 -3.23
C ALA A 74 -14.66 9.34 -2.00
N VAL A 75 -14.21 9.96 -0.92
CA VAL A 75 -14.97 10.15 0.32
C VAL A 75 -15.52 11.56 0.31
N VAL A 76 -16.83 11.68 0.09
CA VAL A 76 -17.49 12.99 -0.04
C VAL A 76 -18.46 13.22 1.10
N ARG A 77 -18.44 14.41 1.67
CA ARG A 77 -19.43 14.86 2.64
C ARG A 77 -20.07 16.14 2.14
N GLY A 78 -21.33 16.33 2.50
CA GLY A 78 -22.06 17.51 2.10
C GLY A 78 -23.39 17.55 2.81
N ASN A 79 -23.93 18.75 2.97
CA ASN A 79 -25.25 18.92 3.51
C ASN A 79 -25.89 20.18 2.95
N ALA A 80 -27.21 20.15 2.83
CA ALA A 80 -28.03 21.30 2.51
C ALA A 80 -29.08 21.50 3.60
N ARG A 81 -29.56 22.72 3.81
CA ARG A 81 -30.69 22.99 4.69
C ARG A 81 -31.49 24.16 4.16
N ILE A 82 -32.72 24.25 4.65
CA ILE A 82 -33.56 25.43 4.44
C ILE A 82 -32.98 26.53 5.33
N TRP A 83 -32.47 27.57 4.69
CA TRP A 83 -31.93 28.76 5.35
C TRP A 83 -33.03 29.79 5.61
N LEU A 84 -33.88 30.01 4.60
CA LEU A 84 -35.03 30.88 4.69
C LEU A 84 -36.28 30.03 4.45
N GLN A 85 -37.22 30.07 5.40
CA GLN A 85 -38.46 29.30 5.27
C GLN A 85 -39.26 29.81 4.05
N PRO A 86 -39.60 28.93 3.08
CA PRO A 86 -40.42 29.33 1.96
C PRO A 86 -41.84 29.70 2.44
N PRO A 87 -42.56 30.58 1.73
CA PRO A 87 -43.88 31.10 2.15
C PRO A 87 -45.03 30.07 2.00
N GLY A 88 -44.73 28.76 2.01
CA GLY A 88 -45.66 27.67 1.74
C GLY A 88 -45.79 26.64 2.85
N ILE A 89 -46.58 25.61 2.57
CA ILE A 89 -46.76 24.40 3.37
C ILE A 89 -46.09 23.20 2.67
N ASN A 90 -46.13 22.03 3.32
CA ASN A 90 -45.61 20.77 2.79
C ASN A 90 -44.16 20.88 2.29
N THR A 91 -43.33 21.62 3.03
CA THR A 91 -41.94 21.85 2.62
C THR A 91 -41.12 20.58 2.74
N GLU A 92 -40.55 20.13 1.62
CA GLU A 92 -39.69 18.95 1.56
C GLU A 92 -38.35 19.31 0.94
N LEU A 93 -37.26 18.87 1.59
CA LEU A 93 -35.90 19.04 1.09
C LEU A 93 -35.25 17.68 0.88
N THR A 94 -35.04 17.33 -0.39
CA THR A 94 -34.30 16.12 -0.78
C THR A 94 -32.88 16.49 -1.18
N ARG A 95 -31.95 15.55 -0.97
CA ARG A 95 -30.52 15.75 -1.18
C ARG A 95 -29.91 14.49 -1.77
N SER A 96 -29.04 14.64 -2.75
CA SER A 96 -28.24 13.54 -3.28
C SER A 96 -26.84 14.02 -3.60
N ILE A 97 -25.85 13.16 -3.34
CA ILE A 97 -24.46 13.43 -3.71
C ILE A 97 -24.11 12.51 -4.88
N SER A 98 -23.46 13.07 -5.87
CA SER A 98 -22.87 12.35 -7.00
C SER A 98 -21.40 12.69 -7.13
N VAL A 99 -20.61 11.75 -7.63
CA VAL A 99 -19.17 11.92 -7.86
C VAL A 99 -18.85 11.45 -9.26
N LYS A 100 -18.05 12.22 -9.98
CA LYS A 100 -17.57 11.85 -11.32
C LYS A 100 -16.14 12.31 -11.53
N GLN A 101 -15.43 11.60 -12.40
CA GLN A 101 -14.12 12.00 -12.88
C GLN A 101 -14.24 12.80 -14.18
N VAL A 102 -13.57 13.95 -14.25
CA VAL A 102 -13.45 14.79 -15.45
C VAL A 102 -11.97 15.11 -15.65
N GLY A 103 -11.33 14.39 -16.58
CA GLY A 103 -9.88 14.49 -16.79
C GLY A 103 -9.10 14.08 -15.54
N ALA A 104 -8.23 14.96 -15.06
CA ALA A 104 -7.43 14.74 -13.85
C ALA A 104 -8.18 15.08 -12.54
N ASN A 105 -9.42 15.55 -12.62
CA ASN A 105 -10.16 16.05 -11.46
C ASN A 105 -11.32 15.13 -11.09
N ILE A 106 -11.60 15.05 -9.80
CA ILE A 106 -12.78 14.44 -9.21
C ILE A 106 -13.70 15.56 -8.78
N ILE A 107 -14.94 15.50 -9.26
CA ILE A 107 -15.96 16.52 -8.99
C ILE A 107 -17.06 15.84 -8.19
N ALA A 108 -17.30 16.35 -6.99
CA ALA A 108 -18.46 16.05 -6.18
C ALA A 108 -19.55 17.07 -6.43
N THR A 109 -20.80 16.62 -6.51
CA THR A 109 -21.96 17.50 -6.63
C THR A 109 -23.02 17.09 -5.62
N LEU A 110 -23.35 18.00 -4.69
CA LEU A 110 -24.53 17.90 -3.85
C LEU A 110 -25.69 18.59 -4.56
N HIS A 111 -26.62 17.79 -5.05
CA HIS A 111 -27.88 18.26 -5.63
C HIS A 111 -28.93 18.35 -4.52
N ALA A 112 -29.53 19.52 -4.34
CA ALA A 112 -30.68 19.69 -3.44
C ALA A 112 -31.91 20.14 -4.21
N VAL A 113 -33.05 19.57 -3.83
CA VAL A 113 -34.37 19.91 -4.37
C VAL A 113 -35.28 20.26 -3.19
N LEU A 114 -35.72 21.51 -3.15
CA LEU A 114 -36.71 22.03 -2.23
C LEU A 114 -38.05 22.15 -2.93
N THR A 115 -39.10 21.55 -2.37
CA THR A 115 -40.47 21.68 -2.87
C THR A 115 -41.37 22.26 -1.79
N TRP A 116 -42.35 23.06 -2.19
CA TRP A 116 -43.41 23.56 -1.30
C TRP A 116 -44.67 23.93 -2.07
N ASP A 117 -45.80 23.95 -1.36
CA ASP A 117 -47.10 24.35 -1.89
C ASP A 117 -47.56 25.67 -1.25
N THR A 118 -48.29 26.51 -2.00
CA THR A 118 -49.05 27.63 -1.42
C THR A 118 -50.51 27.27 -1.33
N VAL A 119 -51.21 27.84 -0.35
CA VAL A 119 -52.64 27.60 -0.12
C VAL A 119 -53.40 28.90 -0.26
N SER A 120 -54.49 28.85 -1.03
CA SER A 120 -55.51 29.89 -1.06
C SER A 120 -56.75 29.38 -0.32
N CYS A 121 -57.36 30.26 0.48
CA CYS A 121 -58.59 29.95 1.19
C CYS A 121 -59.66 31.00 0.86
N ASP A 122 -60.89 30.54 0.68
CA ASP A 122 -62.08 31.39 0.60
C ASP A 122 -63.18 30.87 1.54
N TYR A 123 -64.40 31.39 1.40
CA TYR A 123 -65.55 31.00 2.23
C TYR A 123 -66.02 29.55 2.01
N LYS A 124 -65.51 28.84 1.00
CA LYS A 124 -65.84 27.44 0.69
C LYS A 124 -64.77 26.44 1.12
N GLY A 125 -63.59 26.91 1.52
CA GLY A 125 -62.49 26.07 2.01
C GLY A 125 -61.12 26.53 1.51
N CYS A 126 -60.12 25.68 1.71
CA CYS A 126 -58.74 25.91 1.29
C CYS A 126 -58.33 24.90 0.22
N TRP A 127 -57.52 25.33 -0.74
CA TRP A 127 -56.94 24.46 -1.77
C TRP A 127 -55.50 24.88 -2.06
N ILE A 128 -54.71 23.94 -2.60
CA ILE A 128 -53.37 24.21 -3.09
C ILE A 128 -53.49 25.16 -4.29
N SER A 129 -52.95 26.36 -4.16
CA SER A 129 -52.97 27.41 -5.17
C SER A 129 -51.74 27.42 -6.07
N GLY A 130 -50.65 26.76 -5.65
CA GLY A 130 -49.44 26.63 -6.45
C GLY A 130 -48.47 25.64 -5.81
N SER A 131 -47.63 25.04 -6.64
CA SER A 131 -46.56 24.13 -6.24
C SER A 131 -45.26 24.65 -6.85
N PHE A 132 -44.22 24.72 -6.02
CA PHE A 132 -42.95 25.33 -6.36
C PHE A 132 -41.82 24.34 -6.11
N THR A 133 -40.80 24.43 -6.96
CA THR A 133 -39.58 23.64 -6.86
C THR A 133 -38.39 24.56 -7.04
N GLU A 134 -37.43 24.48 -6.12
CA GLU A 134 -36.14 25.16 -6.17
C GLU A 134 -35.04 24.10 -6.14
N THR A 135 -34.08 24.21 -7.04
CA THR A 135 -32.97 23.26 -7.13
C THR A 135 -31.65 24.00 -7.12
N HIS A 136 -30.67 23.46 -6.41
CA HIS A 136 -29.32 24.01 -6.42
C HIS A 136 -28.27 22.90 -6.32
N ASP A 137 -27.14 23.13 -6.99
CA ASP A 137 -25.98 22.25 -7.00
C ASP A 137 -24.80 22.94 -6.33
N TRP A 138 -24.32 22.38 -5.21
CA TRP A 138 -22.99 22.71 -4.70
C TRP A 138 -21.99 21.74 -5.28
N THR A 139 -20.82 22.25 -5.66
CA THR A 139 -19.75 21.43 -6.24
C THR A 139 -18.44 21.65 -5.52
N ASP A 140 -17.70 20.56 -5.34
CA ASP A 140 -16.31 20.60 -4.90
C ASP A 140 -15.45 19.80 -5.88
N THR A 141 -14.17 20.18 -6.00
CA THR A 141 -13.25 19.62 -6.98
C THR A 141 -11.87 19.39 -6.38
N GLU A 142 -11.41 18.16 -6.46
CA GLU A 142 -10.07 17.74 -6.04
C GLU A 142 -9.30 17.10 -7.19
N ILE A 143 -7.98 17.20 -7.15
CA ILE A 143 -7.12 16.49 -8.11
C ILE A 143 -7.18 15.00 -7.78
N SER A 144 -7.43 14.17 -8.80
CA SER A 144 -7.42 12.72 -8.67
C SER A 144 -6.02 12.22 -8.31
N PRO A 145 -5.88 11.31 -7.34
CA PRO A 145 -4.65 10.56 -7.15
C PRO A 145 -4.33 9.78 -8.44
N PRO A 146 -3.04 9.64 -8.78
CA PRO A 146 -2.62 8.75 -9.87
C PRO A 146 -3.08 7.32 -9.58
N GLN A 147 -3.62 6.68 -10.61
CA GLN A 147 -3.92 5.26 -10.53
C GLN A 147 -2.63 4.45 -10.46
N PHE A 148 -2.61 3.47 -9.58
CA PHE A 148 -1.50 2.54 -9.45
C PHE A 148 -1.43 1.66 -10.70
N ILE A 149 -0.27 1.65 -11.33
CA ILE A 149 0.06 0.74 -12.42
C ILE A 149 1.02 -0.29 -11.85
N PHE A 150 0.63 -1.56 -11.93
CA PHE A 150 1.50 -2.63 -11.48
C PHE A 150 2.84 -2.57 -12.24
N PRO A 151 3.97 -2.74 -11.52
CA PRO A 151 5.27 -2.75 -12.17
C PRO A 151 5.33 -3.87 -13.20
N GLY A 152 5.94 -3.58 -14.35
CA GLY A 152 6.24 -4.57 -15.37
C GLY A 152 7.30 -5.58 -14.92
N PRO A 153 7.83 -6.40 -15.84
CA PRO A 153 8.92 -7.31 -15.54
C PRO A 153 10.11 -6.59 -14.90
N GLN A 154 10.68 -7.19 -13.86
CA GLN A 154 11.84 -6.65 -13.15
C GLN A 154 13.11 -7.36 -13.63
N ASN A 155 14.14 -6.58 -13.95
CA ASN A 155 15.42 -7.15 -14.35
C ASN A 155 16.04 -7.92 -13.18
N MET A 156 16.56 -9.10 -13.48
CA MET A 156 17.25 -9.94 -12.50
C MET A 156 18.65 -10.28 -13.03
N ILE A 157 19.69 -10.01 -12.25
CA ILE A 157 21.06 -10.43 -12.57
C ILE A 157 21.41 -11.60 -11.68
N ILE A 158 21.90 -12.68 -12.28
CA ILE A 158 22.37 -13.87 -11.57
C ILE A 158 23.86 -13.98 -11.78
N GLU A 159 24.64 -13.68 -10.75
CA GLU A 159 26.09 -13.83 -10.75
C GLU A 159 26.48 -15.21 -10.23
N GLN A 160 27.06 -16.03 -11.10
CA GLN A 160 27.47 -17.39 -10.78
C GLN A 160 28.95 -17.43 -10.38
N TYR A 161 29.21 -17.85 -9.15
CA TYR A 161 30.55 -18.02 -8.60
C TYR A 161 30.92 -19.50 -8.57
N LEU A 162 31.74 -19.95 -9.53
CA LEU A 162 32.11 -21.37 -9.71
C LEU A 162 33.27 -21.84 -8.83
N GLY A 163 33.27 -21.42 -7.56
CA GLY A 163 34.27 -21.82 -6.57
C GLY A 163 34.13 -23.28 -6.10
N PHE A 164 34.82 -23.62 -5.01
CA PHE A 164 34.72 -24.95 -4.37
C PHE A 164 33.29 -25.28 -3.91
N ALA A 165 32.53 -24.26 -3.51
CA ALA A 165 31.09 -24.34 -3.29
C ALA A 165 30.41 -23.36 -4.27
N PRO A 166 29.84 -23.84 -5.39
CA PRO A 166 29.25 -22.94 -6.37
C PRO A 166 27.99 -22.29 -5.83
N VAL A 167 27.94 -20.96 -5.90
CA VAL A 167 26.80 -20.16 -5.45
C VAL A 167 26.39 -19.16 -6.53
N SER A 168 25.10 -18.84 -6.55
CA SER A 168 24.50 -17.82 -7.39
C SER A 168 24.03 -16.67 -6.51
N LEU A 169 24.57 -15.47 -6.75
CA LEU A 169 24.11 -14.24 -6.13
C LEU A 169 23.08 -13.59 -7.05
N ILE A 170 21.93 -13.19 -6.50
CA ILE A 170 20.82 -12.65 -7.28
C ILE A 170 20.64 -11.18 -6.92
N HIS A 171 20.61 -10.35 -7.95
CA HIS A 171 20.40 -8.92 -7.81
C HIS A 171 19.17 -8.48 -8.60
N PHE A 172 18.43 -7.54 -8.04
CA PHE A 172 17.36 -6.82 -8.73
C PHE A 172 17.75 -5.35 -8.91
N PRO A 173 18.58 -5.01 -9.91
CA PRO A 173 19.00 -3.64 -10.12
C PRO A 173 17.79 -2.76 -10.51
N GLY A 174 17.57 -1.70 -9.73
CA GLY A 174 16.47 -0.77 -10.00
C GLY A 174 15.09 -1.40 -9.79
N LEU A 175 14.96 -2.30 -8.80
CA LEU A 175 13.67 -2.84 -8.39
C LEU A 175 12.70 -1.69 -8.10
N ASN A 176 11.49 -1.77 -8.65
CA ASN A 176 10.50 -0.71 -8.50
C ASN A 176 10.15 -0.47 -7.01
N ASP A 177 10.18 0.79 -6.56
CA ASP A 177 9.89 1.20 -5.18
C ASP A 177 8.51 0.74 -4.66
N SER A 178 7.56 0.48 -5.56
CA SER A 178 6.24 -0.07 -5.20
C SER A 178 6.28 -1.54 -4.78
N ILE A 179 7.39 -2.24 -5.00
CA ILE A 179 7.54 -3.62 -4.57
C ILE A 179 7.90 -3.61 -3.09
N ILE A 180 7.02 -4.19 -2.29
CA ILE A 180 7.19 -4.28 -0.84
C ILE A 180 7.81 -5.61 -0.41
N PHE A 181 7.64 -6.64 -1.24
CA PHE A 181 8.04 -8.00 -0.93
C PHE A 181 8.39 -8.77 -2.20
N PHE A 182 9.39 -9.65 -2.10
CA PHE A 182 9.62 -10.67 -3.10
C PHE A 182 9.81 -12.05 -2.47
N ASN A 183 9.45 -13.09 -3.24
CA ASN A 183 9.72 -14.48 -2.93
C ASN A 183 10.47 -15.11 -4.09
N ILE A 184 11.57 -15.81 -3.80
CA ILE A 184 12.23 -16.68 -4.76
C ILE A 184 12.17 -18.11 -4.23
N THR A 185 11.69 -19.01 -5.08
CA THR A 185 11.58 -20.44 -4.78
C THR A 185 12.51 -21.24 -5.67
N THR A 186 13.19 -22.22 -5.08
CA THR A 186 14.10 -23.19 -5.70
C THR A 186 13.63 -24.61 -5.40
N GLN A 187 14.31 -25.64 -5.91
CA GLN A 187 13.97 -27.03 -5.59
C GLN A 187 14.21 -27.37 -4.11
N ARG A 188 15.16 -26.70 -3.45
CA ARG A 188 15.60 -27.02 -2.08
C ARG A 188 15.11 -26.07 -1.01
N GLY A 189 14.46 -24.97 -1.38
CA GLY A 189 13.95 -24.00 -0.44
C GLY A 189 13.38 -22.74 -1.07
N SER A 190 12.94 -21.82 -0.22
CA SER A 190 12.49 -20.49 -0.62
C SER A 190 13.07 -19.41 0.28
N VAL A 191 13.23 -18.22 -0.29
CA VAL A 191 13.56 -17.02 0.44
C VAL A 191 12.50 -15.97 0.16
N GLU A 192 12.09 -15.33 1.24
CA GLU A 192 11.15 -14.23 1.27
C GLU A 192 11.88 -13.02 1.83
N HIS A 193 11.79 -11.90 1.13
CA HIS A 193 12.28 -10.63 1.61
C HIS A 193 11.13 -9.63 1.59
N LEU A 194 10.70 -9.23 2.78
CA LEU A 194 9.89 -8.03 2.96
C LEU A 194 10.88 -6.87 3.00
N MET A 195 10.83 -6.00 2.00
CA MET A 195 11.72 -4.84 1.84
C MET A 195 11.11 -3.56 2.37
N ASN A 196 9.78 -3.48 2.29
CA ASN A 196 9.00 -2.34 2.75
C ASN A 196 7.78 -2.83 3.52
N ILE A 197 7.28 -1.99 4.42
CA ILE A 197 6.05 -2.22 5.17
C ILE A 197 5.20 -0.95 5.14
N GLY A 198 3.88 -1.11 5.12
CA GLY A 198 2.96 -0.01 5.23
C GLY A 198 2.73 0.38 6.68
N LYS A 199 3.00 1.63 7.04
CA LYS A 199 2.56 2.21 8.30
C LYS A 199 1.21 2.90 8.07
N VAL A 200 0.21 2.60 8.89
CA VAL A 200 -1.10 3.27 8.78
C VAL A 200 -0.98 4.69 9.31
N GLU A 201 -1.34 5.66 8.49
CA GLU A 201 -1.36 7.09 8.82
C GLU A 201 -2.69 7.72 8.37
N GLN A 202 -2.94 8.98 8.71
CA GLN A 202 -4.15 9.70 8.37
C GLN A 202 -3.83 11.00 7.63
N THR A 203 -4.62 11.34 6.62
CA THR A 203 -4.56 12.66 5.97
C THR A 203 -5.00 13.77 6.94
N GLY A 204 -4.73 15.03 6.58
CA GLY A 204 -5.21 16.18 7.37
C GLY A 204 -6.74 16.22 7.54
N LYS A 205 -7.47 15.64 6.57
CA LYS A 205 -8.94 15.51 6.59
C LYS A 205 -9.43 14.20 7.23
N GLY A 206 -8.54 13.37 7.80
CA GLY A 206 -8.89 12.19 8.61
C GLY A 206 -9.03 10.86 7.85
N ILE A 207 -8.58 10.80 6.59
CA ILE A 207 -8.67 9.58 5.77
C ILE A 207 -7.43 8.69 6.02
N PRO A 208 -7.60 7.42 6.41
CA PRO A 208 -6.48 6.51 6.59
C PRO A 208 -5.84 6.14 5.26
N TYR A 209 -4.51 6.09 5.25
CA TYR A 209 -3.71 5.65 4.11
C TYR A 209 -2.52 4.81 4.57
N MET A 210 -1.97 4.03 3.65
CA MET A 210 -0.78 3.21 3.87
C MET A 210 0.47 4.02 3.50
N ASN A 211 1.32 4.37 4.46
CA ASN A 211 2.61 4.98 4.18
C ASN A 211 3.67 3.89 3.99
N VAL A 212 4.14 3.67 2.77
CA VAL A 212 5.14 2.64 2.48
C VAL A 212 6.51 3.11 2.95
N THR A 213 7.10 2.37 3.87
CA THR A 213 8.38 2.70 4.50
C THR A 213 9.34 1.52 4.44
N PRO A 214 10.66 1.77 4.32
CA PRO A 214 11.65 0.70 4.32
C PRO A 214 11.59 -0.15 5.58
N PHE A 215 11.55 -1.46 5.40
CA PHE A 215 11.48 -2.46 6.47
C PHE A 215 12.04 -3.78 5.96
N SER A 216 13.27 -4.10 6.33
CA SER A 216 14.00 -5.26 5.81
C SER A 216 13.86 -6.47 6.74
N VAL A 217 13.03 -7.44 6.34
CA VAL A 217 12.82 -8.70 7.06
C VAL A 217 12.92 -9.88 6.11
N TRP A 218 13.73 -10.85 6.51
CA TRP A 218 13.97 -12.07 5.75
C TRP A 218 13.31 -13.27 6.39
N ARG A 219 12.68 -14.12 5.58
CA ARG A 219 12.22 -15.44 5.98
C ARG A 219 12.76 -16.47 4.99
N LYS A 220 13.25 -17.58 5.52
CA LYS A 220 13.77 -18.68 4.72
C LYS A 220 13.12 -19.99 5.08
N THR A 221 12.93 -20.83 4.08
CA THR A 221 12.53 -22.23 4.26
C THR A 221 13.47 -23.14 3.47
N GLY A 222 13.73 -24.35 3.98
CA GLY A 222 14.63 -25.30 3.33
C GLY A 222 16.11 -25.04 3.56
N LYS A 223 16.95 -25.52 2.63
CA LYS A 223 18.41 -25.42 2.67
C LYS A 223 18.95 -24.90 1.33
N GLY A 224 20.15 -24.32 1.36
CA GLY A 224 20.83 -23.84 0.16
C GLY A 224 20.32 -22.51 -0.38
N ILE A 225 19.62 -21.75 0.46
CA ILE A 225 19.29 -20.36 0.20
C ILE A 225 19.62 -19.50 1.42
N TYR A 226 20.32 -18.42 1.17
CA TYR A 226 20.86 -17.47 2.12
C TYR A 226 20.66 -16.06 1.57
N HIS A 227 21.15 -15.05 2.28
CA HIS A 227 21.19 -13.68 1.79
C HIS A 227 22.45 -12.99 2.32
N GLN A 228 22.90 -11.96 1.61
CA GLN A 228 23.91 -11.03 2.07
C GLN A 228 23.44 -9.62 1.74
N GLY A 229 23.22 -8.79 2.76
CA GLY A 229 22.56 -7.51 2.55
C GLY A 229 21.15 -7.72 1.98
N ASP A 230 20.86 -7.07 0.86
CA ASP A 230 19.59 -7.13 0.14
C ASP A 230 19.54 -8.24 -0.93
N ASP A 231 20.64 -8.98 -1.11
CA ASP A 231 20.80 -9.93 -2.21
C ASP A 231 20.62 -11.39 -1.74
N PRO A 232 19.71 -12.15 -2.38
CA PRO A 232 19.62 -13.60 -2.20
C PRO A 232 20.88 -14.32 -2.71
N ILE A 233 21.34 -15.31 -1.95
CA ILE A 233 22.40 -16.22 -2.34
C ILE A 233 21.83 -17.63 -2.38
N MET A 234 22.02 -18.32 -3.50
CA MET A 234 21.58 -19.71 -3.67
C MET A 234 22.77 -20.62 -3.89
N ASP A 235 22.76 -21.79 -3.26
CA ASP A 235 23.59 -22.90 -3.71
C ASP A 235 23.18 -23.25 -5.15
N ASN A 236 24.08 -23.80 -5.96
CA ASN A 236 23.85 -24.19 -7.37
C ASN A 236 22.58 -25.05 -7.57
N ASP A 237 21.42 -24.38 -7.63
CA ASP A 237 20.07 -24.90 -7.67
C ASP A 237 19.24 -24.07 -8.66
N THR A 238 18.18 -24.67 -9.17
CA THR A 238 17.34 -24.06 -10.21
C THR A 238 16.27 -23.20 -9.55
N ILE A 239 16.17 -21.94 -9.98
CA ILE A 239 15.06 -21.06 -9.64
C ILE A 239 13.80 -21.62 -10.30
N ILE A 240 12.76 -21.88 -9.50
CA ILE A 240 11.46 -22.36 -9.97
C ILE A 240 10.54 -21.16 -10.24
N SER A 241 10.55 -20.17 -9.35
CA SER A 241 9.68 -19.01 -9.48
C SER A 241 10.22 -17.80 -8.73
N VAL A 242 9.85 -16.62 -9.23
CA VAL A 242 10.06 -15.32 -8.59
C VAL A 242 8.73 -14.61 -8.56
N PHE A 243 8.31 -14.12 -7.40
CA PHE A 243 7.07 -13.36 -7.24
C PHE A 243 7.34 -12.03 -6.55
N PHE A 244 6.65 -10.99 -7.02
CA PHE A 244 6.68 -9.65 -6.45
C PHE A 244 5.32 -9.28 -5.91
N TRP A 245 5.30 -8.57 -4.79
CA TRP A 245 4.09 -8.03 -4.18
C TRP A 245 4.21 -6.53 -4.00
N THR A 246 3.09 -5.86 -4.17
CA THR A 246 2.89 -4.42 -4.01
C THR A 246 1.86 -4.18 -2.91
N PRO A 247 1.66 -2.94 -2.43
CA PRO A 247 0.59 -2.61 -1.48
C PRO A 247 -0.81 -3.00 -1.98
N PHE A 248 -0.98 -3.10 -3.29
CA PHE A 248 -2.25 -3.38 -3.96
C PHE A 248 -2.41 -4.86 -4.37
N GLY A 249 -1.48 -5.72 -3.94
CA GLY A 249 -1.49 -7.16 -4.19
C GLY A 249 -0.30 -7.64 -5.01
N ARG A 250 -0.39 -8.90 -5.44
CA ARG A 250 0.65 -9.59 -6.23
C ARG A 250 0.79 -8.96 -7.61
N ALA A 251 2.01 -8.65 -8.01
CA ALA A 251 2.31 -8.20 -9.36
C ALA A 251 2.00 -9.33 -10.37
N PRO A 252 1.71 -9.00 -11.65
CA PRO A 252 1.48 -10.02 -12.66
C PRO A 252 2.61 -11.04 -12.75
N ASP A 253 2.26 -12.28 -13.05
CA ASP A 253 3.26 -13.34 -13.24
C ASP A 253 3.99 -13.11 -14.56
N TYR A 254 5.31 -12.93 -14.46
CA TYR A 254 6.21 -12.83 -15.60
C TYR A 254 7.16 -14.02 -15.59
N ASP A 255 7.50 -14.52 -16.78
CA ASP A 255 8.55 -15.53 -16.90
C ASP A 255 9.90 -14.86 -16.59
N PHE A 256 10.43 -15.12 -15.39
CA PHE A 256 11.68 -14.52 -14.95
C PHE A 256 12.86 -14.91 -15.87
N SER A 257 12.77 -16.04 -16.59
CA SER A 257 13.86 -16.50 -17.46
C SER A 257 14.13 -15.57 -18.64
N GLU A 258 13.11 -14.81 -19.07
CA GLU A 258 13.24 -13.80 -20.13
C GLU A 258 13.98 -12.53 -19.66
N TYR A 259 13.98 -12.26 -18.36
CA TYR A 259 14.54 -11.04 -17.75
C TYR A 259 15.74 -11.32 -16.84
N ALA A 260 16.18 -12.59 -16.81
CA ALA A 260 17.35 -13.04 -16.07
C ALA A 260 18.61 -12.92 -16.95
N VAL A 261 19.55 -12.10 -16.52
CA VAL A 261 20.88 -12.01 -17.14
C VAL A 261 21.87 -12.80 -16.29
N TYR A 262 22.48 -13.82 -16.92
CA TYR A 262 23.46 -14.67 -16.25
C TYR A 262 24.87 -14.16 -16.50
N HIS A 263 25.58 -13.85 -15.42
CA HIS A 263 26.99 -13.51 -15.44
C HIS A 263 27.79 -14.62 -14.78
N GLN A 264 28.58 -15.33 -15.57
CA GLN A 264 29.48 -16.33 -15.05
C GLN A 264 30.80 -15.66 -14.66
N ASN A 265 31.09 -15.58 -13.35
CA ASN A 265 32.36 -15.06 -12.89
C ASN A 265 33.50 -16.00 -13.31
N LYS A 266 34.62 -15.42 -13.75
CA LYS A 266 35.83 -16.19 -14.07
C LYS A 266 36.22 -17.01 -12.85
N HIS A 267 36.62 -18.26 -13.07
CA HIS A 267 37.20 -19.08 -12.01
C HIS A 267 38.27 -18.26 -11.28
N THR A 268 38.11 -18.09 -9.98
CA THR A 268 39.18 -17.61 -9.13
C THR A 268 40.35 -18.56 -9.32
N SER A 269 41.50 -18.06 -9.77
CA SER A 269 42.74 -18.82 -10.00
C SER A 269 43.36 -19.38 -8.70
N ILE A 270 42.63 -19.32 -7.58
CA ILE A 270 43.01 -19.96 -6.33
C ILE A 270 42.95 -21.46 -6.59
N ASN A 271 44.13 -22.06 -6.72
CA ASN A 271 44.29 -23.49 -6.82
C ASN A 271 43.51 -24.15 -5.66
N PRO A 272 42.64 -25.14 -5.91
CA PRO A 272 41.85 -25.84 -4.88
C PRO A 272 42.70 -26.31 -3.69
N ALA A 273 43.98 -26.63 -3.92
CA ALA A 273 44.93 -26.99 -2.86
C ALA A 273 45.16 -25.86 -1.84
N ILE A 274 45.16 -24.59 -2.27
CA ILE A 274 45.35 -23.42 -1.40
C ILE A 274 44.14 -23.23 -0.48
N GLY A 275 42.92 -23.40 -1.00
CA GLY A 275 41.70 -23.37 -0.19
C GLY A 275 41.69 -24.45 0.88
N PHE A 276 42.13 -25.67 0.54
CA PHE A 276 42.28 -26.77 1.50
C PHE A 276 43.33 -26.46 2.57
N ILE A 277 44.48 -25.88 2.19
CA ILE A 277 45.51 -25.45 3.14
C ILE A 277 44.97 -24.40 4.10
N ILE A 278 44.26 -23.39 3.61
CA ILE A 278 43.65 -22.34 4.45
C ILE A 278 42.65 -22.94 5.44
N TYR A 279 41.79 -23.87 4.99
CA TYR A 279 40.82 -24.55 5.83
C TYR A 279 41.48 -25.38 6.94
N VAL A 280 42.50 -26.17 6.60
CA VAL A 280 43.28 -26.96 7.56
C VAL A 280 43.96 -26.04 8.60
N VAL A 281 44.58 -24.95 8.14
CA VAL A 281 45.21 -23.96 9.04
C VAL A 281 44.19 -23.33 9.99
N LEU A 282 43.00 -22.96 9.50
CA LEU A 282 41.91 -22.41 10.33
C LEU A 282 41.44 -23.40 11.40
N ILE A 283 41.20 -24.67 11.05
CA ILE A 283 40.85 -25.71 12.02
C ILE A 283 41.95 -25.88 13.07
N PHE A 284 43.21 -25.89 12.62
CA PHE A 284 44.36 -26.04 13.52
C PHE A 284 44.47 -24.86 14.49
N LEU A 285 44.29 -23.62 14.00
CA LEU A 285 44.29 -22.41 14.83
C LEU A 285 43.11 -22.37 15.81
N ILE A 286 41.92 -22.81 15.40
CA ILE A 286 40.75 -22.95 16.29
C ILE A 286 41.05 -23.99 17.38
N GLY A 287 41.66 -25.12 17.02
CA GLY A 287 42.08 -26.15 17.98
C GLY A 287 43.09 -25.62 19.01
N ILE A 288 44.11 -24.89 18.55
CA ILE A 288 45.11 -24.24 19.42
C ILE A 288 44.44 -23.20 20.33
N TYR A 289 43.55 -22.38 19.79
CA TYR A 289 42.82 -21.36 20.56
C TYR A 289 41.95 -21.99 21.65
N ILE A 290 41.23 -23.08 21.33
CA ILE A 290 40.45 -23.84 22.31
C ILE A 290 41.39 -24.36 23.41
N MET A 291 42.48 -25.04 23.05
CA MET A 291 43.45 -25.57 24.01
C MET A 291 44.06 -24.47 24.91
N TYR A 292 44.42 -23.32 24.35
CA TYR A 292 44.94 -22.17 25.10
C TYR A 292 43.89 -21.58 26.06
N ARG A 293 42.63 -21.55 25.65
CA ARG A 293 41.53 -21.08 26.49
C ARG A 293 41.25 -22.07 27.63
N SER A 294 41.31 -23.38 27.38
CA SER A 294 41.10 -24.40 28.43
C SER A 294 42.24 -24.44 29.44
N SER A 295 43.46 -24.08 29.06
CA SER A 295 44.62 -24.06 29.97
C SER A 295 44.67 -22.84 30.89
N ARG A 296 43.97 -21.76 30.55
CA ARG A 296 43.84 -20.55 31.40
C ARG A 296 42.80 -20.64 32.52
N PHE A 297 41.97 -21.69 32.55
CA PHE A 297 40.97 -21.94 33.59
C PHE A 297 41.38 -23.09 34.54
N ARG A 298 42.68 -23.35 34.67
CA ARG A 298 43.25 -24.17 35.74
C ARG A 298 44.04 -23.32 36.72
#